data_AF-A0A0B1S6R6-F1
#
_entry.id   AF-A0A0B1S6R6-F1
#
_cell.length_a   1.000
_cell.length_b   1.000
_cell.length_c   1.000
_cell.angle_alpha   90.00
_cell.angle_beta   90.00
_cell.angle_gamma   90.00
#
_symmetry.space_group_name_H-M   'P 1'
#
loop_
_entity.id
_entity.type
_entity.pdbx_description
1 polymer ?
#
loop_
_entity_poly.entity_id
_entity_poly.type
_entity_poly.pdbx_seq_one_letter_code
_entity_poly.pdbx_strand_id
1 'polypeptide(L)'
;MVPVAPYFIRSKPDITWHALRYDEEFTIAIIDVGFGSLNYLVTGFPQNPKVLHEYEPSENFRPEANPMVVVVFRKSKPSLKFGRTHDFDISKFMLDNDFADDLIGLALIIVGSDAFAIERQRLRGTVDNCHSLLRSSKCSFLYSF
;
A
#
# COMPACT_ATOMS: atom_id res chain seq x y z
N MET A 1 -18.07 -0.17 -4.13
CA MET A 1 -17.32 0.13 -2.90
C MET A 1 -16.88 1.58 -2.99
N VAL A 2 -17.12 2.42 -1.97
CA VAL A 2 -16.74 3.84 -2.02
C VAL A 2 -15.23 3.95 -1.77
N PRO A 3 -14.45 4.63 -2.62
CA PRO A 3 -13.02 4.82 -2.39
C PRO A 3 -12.74 5.55 -1.08
N VAL A 4 -11.77 5.08 -0.31
CA VAL A 4 -11.29 5.77 0.89
C VAL A 4 -10.34 6.89 0.48
N ALA A 5 -10.44 8.05 1.15
CA ALA A 5 -9.52 9.14 0.91
C ALA A 5 -8.13 8.84 1.52
N PRO A 6 -7.02 9.09 0.80
CA PRO A 6 -5.64 8.92 1.29
C PRO A 6 -5.39 9.48 2.71
N TYR A 7 -5.99 10.63 3.04
CA TYR A 7 -5.87 11.23 4.36
C TYR A 7 -6.32 10.31 5.51
N PHE A 8 -7.37 9.50 5.32
CA PHE A 8 -7.88 8.60 6.36
C PHE A 8 -7.00 7.37 6.56
N ILE A 9 -6.22 6.99 5.53
CA ILE A 9 -5.27 5.88 5.60
C ILE A 9 -3.83 6.36 5.76
N ARG A 10 -3.60 7.61 6.16
CA ARG A 10 -2.24 8.15 6.35
C ARG A 10 -1.46 7.46 7.46
N SER A 11 -2.17 6.82 8.39
CA SER A 11 -1.61 6.09 9.52
C SER A 11 -1.82 4.59 9.34
N LYS A 12 -0.89 3.80 9.88
CA LYS A 12 -0.97 2.33 9.87
C LYS A 12 -2.34 1.86 10.37
N PRO A 13 -3.03 0.98 9.63
CA PRO A 13 -4.32 0.45 10.07
C PRO A 13 -4.15 -0.53 11.24
N ASP A 14 -5.19 -0.63 12.06
CA ASP A 14 -5.32 -1.73 13.02
C ASP A 14 -5.82 -2.98 12.31
N ILE A 15 -5.05 -4.06 12.39
CA ILE A 15 -5.33 -5.32 11.70
C ILE A 15 -5.85 -6.34 12.72
N THR A 16 -7.08 -6.78 12.54
CA THR A 16 -7.71 -7.83 13.37
C THR A 16 -8.58 -8.74 12.49
N TRP A 17 -8.67 -10.03 12.81
CA TRP A 17 -9.63 -10.95 12.17
C TRP A 17 -10.03 -12.09 13.12
N HIS A 18 -11.18 -12.71 12.86
CA HIS A 18 -11.79 -13.70 13.78
C HIS A 18 -10.99 -14.98 14.00
N ALA A 19 -10.13 -15.34 13.03
CA ALA A 19 -9.28 -16.53 13.07
C ALA A 19 -7.86 -16.24 13.59
N LEU A 20 -7.62 -15.06 14.17
CA LEU A 20 -6.34 -14.71 14.77
C LEU A 20 -6.19 -15.49 16.08
N ARG A 21 -5.72 -16.74 15.98
CA ARG A 21 -5.48 -17.59 17.15
C ARG A 21 -4.22 -17.13 17.86
N TYR A 22 -4.21 -17.29 19.18
CA TYR A 22 -3.09 -16.85 20.00
C TYR A 22 -1.82 -17.67 19.78
N ASP A 23 -1.88 -18.86 19.18
CA ASP A 23 -0.76 -19.79 18.97
C ASP A 23 -0.14 -19.72 17.56
N GLU A 24 -0.69 -18.92 16.66
CA GLU A 24 -0.22 -18.80 15.28
C GLU A 24 0.47 -17.45 15.04
N GLU A 25 1.51 -17.48 14.19
CA GLU A 25 2.21 -16.29 13.72
C GLU A 25 2.04 -16.13 12.21
N PHE A 26 1.79 -14.91 11.78
CA PHE A 26 1.44 -14.56 10.41
C PHE A 26 2.43 -13.55 9.84
N THR A 27 2.57 -13.62 8.52
CA THR A 27 3.20 -12.55 7.73
C THR A 27 2.10 -11.73 7.07
N ILE A 28 2.14 -10.42 7.22
CA ILE A 28 1.16 -9.50 6.62
C ILE A 28 1.91 -8.52 5.72
N ALA A 29 1.42 -8.35 4.50
CA ALA A 29 1.90 -7.31 3.59
C ALA A 29 0.73 -6.44 3.13
N ILE A 30 0.98 -5.12 3.03
CA ILE A 30 0.08 -4.18 2.38
C ILE A 30 0.77 -3.72 1.10
N ILE A 31 0.07 -3.85 -0.01
CA ILE A 31 0.64 -3.64 -1.34
C ILE A 31 -0.31 -2.73 -2.11
N ASP A 32 0.21 -1.62 -2.60
CA ASP A 32 -0.49 -0.76 -3.55
C ASP A 32 -0.30 -1.35 -4.96
N VAL A 33 -1.38 -1.87 -5.52
CA VAL A 33 -1.34 -2.62 -6.79
C VAL A 33 -1.25 -1.68 -7.98
N GLY A 34 -1.83 -0.48 -7.94
CA GLY A 34 -1.74 0.44 -9.09
C GLY A 34 -0.43 1.20 -9.18
N PHE A 35 0.30 1.37 -8.08
CA PHE A 35 1.69 1.86 -8.12
C PHE A 35 2.72 0.73 -8.09
N GLY A 36 2.31 -0.51 -7.82
CA GLY A 36 3.22 -1.64 -7.71
C GLY A 36 4.19 -1.47 -6.54
N SER A 37 3.72 -0.90 -5.42
CA SER A 37 4.57 -0.64 -4.26
C SER A 37 4.21 -1.49 -3.06
N LEU A 38 5.22 -1.88 -2.29
CA LEU A 38 5.05 -2.44 -0.96
C LEU A 38 4.88 -1.29 0.02
N ASN A 39 3.73 -1.25 0.68
CA ASN A 39 3.35 -0.20 1.62
C ASN A 39 3.58 -0.60 3.07
N TYR A 40 3.59 -1.91 3.37
CA TYR A 40 3.87 -2.40 4.72
C TYR A 40 4.27 -3.87 4.66
N LEU A 41 5.21 -4.28 5.51
CA LEU A 41 5.55 -5.70 5.68
C LEU A 41 5.89 -5.99 7.14
N VAL A 42 5.19 -6.96 7.73
CA VAL A 42 5.42 -7.44 9.09
C VAL A 42 5.37 -8.97 9.12
N THR A 43 6.22 -9.58 9.92
CA THR A 43 6.26 -11.03 10.19
C THR A 43 6.15 -11.28 11.70
N GLY A 44 5.79 -12.49 12.12
CA GLY A 44 5.61 -12.83 13.54
C GLY A 44 4.38 -12.22 14.19
N PHE A 45 3.42 -11.69 13.42
CA PHE A 45 2.21 -11.07 13.98
C PHE A 45 1.20 -12.14 14.42
N PRO A 46 0.51 -12.02 15.56
CA PRO A 46 0.56 -10.93 16.54
C PRO A 46 1.59 -11.12 17.66
N GLN A 47 2.20 -12.30 17.79
CA GLN A 47 2.98 -12.68 18.97
C GLN A 47 4.29 -11.88 19.13
N ASN A 48 5.12 -11.88 18.11
CA ASN A 48 6.42 -11.21 18.10
C ASN A 48 6.59 -10.42 16.79
N PRO A 49 5.81 -9.34 16.62
CA PRO A 49 5.74 -8.62 15.36
C PRO A 49 7.07 -7.94 15.06
N LYS A 50 7.69 -8.35 13.96
CA LYS A 50 8.89 -7.73 13.40
C LYS A 50 8.54 -7.01 12.11
N VAL A 51 8.58 -5.68 12.17
CA VAL A 51 8.36 -4.83 11.00
C VAL A 51 9.60 -4.91 10.11
N LEU A 52 9.40 -5.37 8.86
CA LEU A 52 10.46 -5.46 7.85
C LEU A 52 10.42 -4.26 6.88
N HIS A 53 9.23 -3.68 6.69
CA HIS A 53 9.04 -2.42 5.98
C HIS A 53 7.97 -1.61 6.70
N GLU A 54 8.33 -0.38 7.07
CA GLU A 54 7.44 0.55 7.77
C GLU A 54 6.23 0.94 6.90
N TYR A 55 5.15 1.34 7.56
CA TYR A 55 3.93 1.71 6.86
C TYR A 55 4.12 3.00 6.06
N GLU A 56 3.97 2.92 4.74
CA GLU A 56 3.88 4.04 3.82
C GLU A 56 2.45 4.15 3.28
N PRO A 57 1.77 5.30 3.43
CA PRO A 57 0.41 5.45 2.93
C PRO A 57 0.37 5.48 1.40
N SER A 58 -0.74 5.02 0.82
CA SER A 58 -1.02 5.24 -0.60
C SER A 58 -1.34 6.71 -0.83
N GLU A 59 -0.49 7.39 -1.59
CA GLU A 59 -0.62 8.81 -1.94
C GLU A 59 -1.19 8.93 -3.37
N ASN A 60 -2.31 8.26 -3.63
CA ASN A 60 -2.94 8.29 -4.96
C ASN A 60 -3.37 9.71 -5.32
N PHE A 61 -2.64 10.32 -6.25
CA PHE A 61 -2.89 11.65 -6.80
C PHE A 61 -3.70 11.59 -8.11
N ARG A 62 -3.96 10.39 -8.65
CA ARG A 62 -4.68 10.22 -9.92
C ARG A 62 -6.19 10.40 -9.71
N PRO A 63 -6.93 10.87 -10.72
CA PRO A 63 -8.40 10.93 -10.66
C PRO A 63 -9.03 9.54 -10.47
N GLU A 64 -8.39 8.50 -11.03
CA GLU A 64 -8.87 7.12 -10.93
C GLU A 64 -8.54 6.51 -9.57
N ALA A 65 -9.47 5.70 -9.07
CA ALA A 65 -9.28 4.97 -7.83
C ALA A 65 -8.23 3.86 -8.00
N ASN A 66 -7.41 3.69 -6.97
CA ASN A 66 -6.27 2.79 -6.96
C ASN A 66 -6.50 1.61 -5.99
N PRO A 67 -6.38 0.35 -6.44
CA PRO A 67 -6.50 -0.79 -5.55
C PRO A 67 -5.25 -0.98 -4.68
N MET A 68 -5.45 -1.06 -3.37
CA MET A 68 -4.47 -1.50 -2.39
C MET A 68 -4.95 -2.79 -1.74
N VAL A 69 -4.06 -3.76 -1.57
CA VAL A 69 -4.41 -5.10 -1.08
C VAL A 69 -3.64 -5.37 0.21
N VAL A 70 -4.36 -5.89 1.20
CA VAL A 70 -3.77 -6.48 2.41
C VAL A 70 -3.77 -8.00 2.21
N VAL A 71 -2.58 -8.60 2.22
CA VAL A 71 -2.40 -10.05 2.11
C VAL A 71 -1.86 -10.60 3.43
N VAL A 72 -2.39 -11.76 3.82
CA VAL A 72 -2.02 -12.46 5.05
C VAL A 72 -1.58 -13.86 4.70
N PHE A 73 -0.36 -14.21 5.12
CA PHE A 73 0.22 -15.53 4.94
C PHE A 73 0.31 -16.26 6.28
N ARG A 74 -0.04 -17.55 6.29
CA ARG A 74 0.00 -18.42 7.48
C ARG A 74 1.41 -18.60 8.02
N LYS A 75 2.42 -18.52 7.15
CA LYS A 75 3.80 -18.83 7.50
C LYS A 75 4.53 -17.57 7.97
N SER A 76 5.00 -17.61 9.21
CA SER A 76 5.95 -16.65 9.76
C SER A 76 7.39 -17.11 9.49
N LYS A 77 8.22 -16.23 8.94
CA LYS A 77 9.67 -16.44 8.80
C LYS A 77 10.41 -15.24 9.41
N PRO A 78 11.53 -15.45 10.13
CA PRO A 78 12.28 -14.37 10.78
C PRO A 78 13.01 -13.44 9.79
N SER A 79 13.23 -13.94 8.57
CA SER A 79 13.84 -13.23 7.45
C SER A 79 13.04 -13.54 6.19
N LEU A 80 12.61 -12.49 5.50
CA LEU A 80 11.89 -12.57 4.22
C LEU A 80 12.73 -11.90 3.14
N LYS A 81 12.76 -12.51 1.96
CA LYS A 81 13.37 -11.92 0.78
C LYS A 81 12.33 -11.04 0.09
N PHE A 82 12.53 -9.73 0.10
CA PHE A 82 11.70 -8.81 -0.67
C PHE A 82 12.58 -7.90 -1.52
N GLY A 83 12.09 -7.58 -2.71
CA GLY A 83 12.78 -6.77 -3.69
C GLY A 83 12.70 -5.27 -3.39
N ARG A 84 12.65 -4.48 -4.45
CA ARG A 84 12.46 -3.02 -4.35
C ARG A 84 11.03 -2.72 -3.89
N THR A 85 10.89 -1.76 -2.99
CA THR A 85 9.58 -1.37 -2.44
C THR A 85 8.72 -0.60 -3.43
N HIS A 86 9.29 0.10 -4.41
CA HIS A 86 8.56 0.87 -5.43
C HIS A 86 8.39 0.13 -6.78
N ASP A 87 8.80 -1.13 -6.84
CA ASP A 87 8.65 -2.03 -7.99
C ASP A 87 8.49 -3.45 -7.44
N PHE A 88 7.48 -3.59 -6.59
CA PHE A 88 7.25 -4.76 -5.78
C PHE A 88 6.41 -5.79 -6.56
N ASP A 89 7.03 -6.92 -6.88
CA ASP A 89 6.36 -8.07 -7.49
C ASP A 89 5.93 -9.06 -6.40
N ILE A 90 4.62 -9.12 -6.14
CA ILE A 90 4.03 -10.06 -5.18
C ILE A 90 4.25 -11.52 -5.60
N SER A 91 4.23 -11.83 -6.89
CA SER A 91 4.36 -13.20 -7.39
C SER A 91 5.76 -13.72 -7.12
N LYS A 92 6.76 -12.90 -7.45
CA LYS A 92 8.16 -13.19 -7.12
C LYS A 92 8.37 -13.29 -5.61
N PHE A 93 7.79 -12.38 -4.83
CA PHE A 93 7.84 -12.43 -3.37
C PHE A 93 7.27 -13.74 -2.81
N MET A 94 6.13 -14.20 -3.33
CA MET A 94 5.53 -15.47 -2.90
C MET A 94 6.40 -16.68 -3.25
N LEU A 95 7.01 -16.70 -4.44
CA LEU A 95 7.92 -17.77 -4.85
C LEU A 95 9.21 -17.77 -4.02
N ASP A 96 9.85 -16.62 -3.83
CA ASP A 96 11.13 -16.50 -3.12
C ASP A 96 11.01 -16.84 -1.62
N ASN A 97 9.79 -16.80 -1.06
CA ASN A 97 9.50 -17.07 0.34
C ASN A 97 8.63 -18.32 0.58
N ASP A 98 8.37 -19.14 -0.45
CA ASP A 98 7.54 -20.34 -0.37
C ASP A 98 6.14 -20.07 0.23
N PHE A 99 5.47 -19.00 -0.21
CA PHE A 99 4.15 -18.58 0.27
C PHE A 99 3.00 -18.93 -0.70
N ALA A 100 3.30 -19.61 -1.80
CA ALA A 100 2.31 -19.91 -2.85
C ALA A 100 1.03 -20.58 -2.31
N ASP A 101 1.17 -21.48 -1.33
CA ASP A 101 0.06 -22.23 -0.73
C ASP A 101 -0.36 -21.67 0.66
N ASP A 102 0.30 -20.62 1.14
CA ASP A 102 0.14 -20.11 2.52
C ASP A 102 -0.75 -18.85 2.59
N LEU A 103 -1.30 -18.38 1.48
CA LEU A 103 -2.20 -17.23 1.45
C LEU A 103 -3.55 -17.59 2.11
N ILE A 104 -3.82 -16.99 3.27
CA ILE A 104 -5.03 -17.29 4.08
C ILE A 104 -6.00 -16.11 4.18
N GLY A 105 -5.55 -14.91 3.83
CA GLY A 105 -6.38 -13.71 3.93
C GLY A 105 -6.05 -12.72 2.83
N LEU A 106 -7.10 -12.13 2.26
CA LEU A 106 -7.01 -11.05 1.30
C LEU A 106 -8.10 -10.03 1.61
N ALA A 107 -7.71 -8.77 1.75
CA ALA A 107 -8.64 -7.65 1.85
C ALA A 107 -8.27 -6.58 0.82
N LEU A 108 -9.28 -6.07 0.11
CA LEU A 108 -9.12 -5.02 -0.90
C LEU A 108 -9.57 -3.68 -0.33
N ILE A 109 -8.72 -2.67 -0.49
CA ILE A 109 -8.96 -1.28 -0.12
C ILE A 109 -8.89 -0.46 -1.40
N ILE A 110 -9.99 0.19 -1.77
CA ILE A 110 -10.03 1.08 -2.94
C ILE A 110 -9.66 2.48 -2.46
N VAL A 111 -8.54 3.02 -2.94
CA VAL A 111 -8.02 4.33 -2.53
C VAL A 111 -8.35 5.38 -3.60
N GLY A 112 -9.07 6.43 -3.21
CA GLY A 112 -9.37 7.57 -4.07
C GLY A 112 -8.22 8.56 -4.16
N SER A 113 -8.53 9.81 -4.50
CA SER A 113 -7.58 10.94 -4.44
C SER A 113 -8.16 12.05 -3.59
N ASP A 114 -7.29 12.77 -2.88
CA ASP A 114 -7.66 13.91 -2.05
C ASP A 114 -6.54 14.97 -2.04
N ALA A 115 -6.83 16.11 -1.40
CA ALA A 115 -5.87 17.21 -1.29
C ALA A 115 -4.58 16.82 -0.55
N PHE A 116 -4.63 15.84 0.35
CA PHE A 116 -3.45 15.36 1.08
C PHE A 116 -2.49 14.64 0.14
N ALA A 117 -2.98 13.69 -0.66
CA ALA A 117 -2.15 12.96 -1.62
C ALA A 117 -1.53 13.89 -2.67
N ILE A 118 -2.31 14.85 -3.19
CA ILE A 118 -1.82 15.84 -4.15
C ILE A 118 -0.68 16.68 -3.54
N GLU A 119 -0.85 17.17 -2.31
CA GLU A 119 0.16 17.99 -1.65
C GLU A 119 1.42 17.20 -1.28
N ARG A 120 1.26 15.93 -0.88
CA ARG A 120 2.41 15.04 -0.63
C ARG A 120 3.22 14.80 -1.89
N GLN A 121 2.57 14.57 -3.01
CA GLN A 121 3.25 14.42 -4.29
C GLN A 121 3.93 15.72 -4.74
N ARG A 122 3.31 16.88 -4.47
CA ARG A 122 3.91 18.20 -4.69
C ARG A 122 5.21 18.37 -3.90
N LEU A 123 5.23 17.97 -2.62
CA LEU A 123 6.40 18.06 -1.75
C LEU A 123 7.52 17.08 -2.14
N ARG A 124 7.18 15.88 -2.64
CA ARG A 124 8.15 14.89 -3.13
C ARG A 124 8.76 15.26 -4.49
N GLY A 125 8.23 16.28 -5.16
CA GLY A 125 8.77 16.82 -6.42
C GLY A 125 8.71 15.84 -7.59
N THR A 126 7.86 14.82 -7.54
CA THR A 126 7.94 13.67 -8.45
C THR A 126 6.98 13.77 -9.66
N VAL A 127 6.14 14.80 -9.75
CA VAL A 127 5.36 15.08 -10.98
C VAL A 127 5.23 16.57 -11.22
N ASP A 128 5.84 17.00 -12.32
CA ASP A 128 5.80 18.33 -12.93
C ASP A 128 4.51 18.53 -13.74
N ASN A 129 3.34 18.39 -13.09
CA ASN A 129 2.06 18.72 -13.71
C ASN A 129 1.39 19.84 -12.92
N CYS A 130 1.84 21.05 -13.25
CA CYS A 130 1.16 22.32 -13.00
C CYS A 130 0.88 22.65 -11.53
N HIS A 131 1.84 23.37 -10.93
CA HIS A 131 1.63 24.18 -9.74
C HIS A 131 0.57 25.29 -9.98
N SER A 132 -0.72 24.93 -10.02
CA SER A 132 -1.81 25.90 -10.14
C SER A 132 -2.07 26.69 -8.84
N LEU A 133 -1.32 26.42 -7.76
CA LEU A 133 -1.36 27.25 -6.54
C LEU A 133 -0.32 28.38 -6.53
N LEU A 134 0.58 28.46 -7.52
CA LEU A 134 1.55 29.55 -7.67
C LEU A 134 1.45 30.18 -9.06
N ARG A 135 0.44 31.04 -9.22
CA ARG A 135 0.46 32.27 -10.03
C ARG A 135 0.88 32.17 -11.53
N SER A 136 -0.13 32.32 -12.38
CA SER A 136 -0.12 32.86 -13.76
C SER A 136 0.42 32.02 -14.94
N SER A 137 -0.52 31.77 -15.86
CA SER A 137 -0.41 31.49 -17.31
C SER A 137 0.21 30.16 -17.77
N LYS A 138 -0.70 29.34 -18.35
CA LYS A 138 -0.51 28.14 -19.17
C LYS A 138 -0.29 26.83 -18.41
N CYS A 139 -1.40 26.23 -17.98
CA CYS A 139 -1.52 24.79 -17.92
C CYS A 139 -2.75 24.38 -18.75
N SER A 140 -2.52 23.65 -19.83
CA SER A 140 -3.57 23.15 -20.71
C SER A 140 -4.26 21.97 -20.04
N PHE A 141 -5.36 22.23 -19.34
CA PHE A 141 -6.31 21.18 -19.01
C PHE A 141 -6.99 20.72 -20.31
N LEU A 142 -6.67 19.52 -20.78
CA LEU A 142 -7.55 18.78 -21.68
C LEU A 142 -8.67 18.18 -20.80
N TYR A 143 -9.66 19.01 -20.47
CA TYR A 143 -11.00 18.52 -20.18
C TYR A 143 -11.61 18.10 -21.51
N SER A 144 -11.85 16.80 -21.69
CA SER A 144 -12.84 16.34 -22.65
C SER A 144 -14.08 15.92 -21.86
N PHE A 145 -15.18 16.61 -22.16
CA PHE A 145 -16.55 16.31 -21.75
C PHE A 145 -16.99 14.92 -22.22
#